data_AF-A0A4Y9UL29-F1
#
_entry.id   AF-A0A4Y9UL29-F1
#
_cell.length_a   1.000
_cell.length_b   1.000
_cell.length_c   1.000
_cell.angle_alpha   90.00
_cell.angle_beta   90.00
_cell.angle_gamma   90.00
#
_symmetry.space_group_name_H-M   'P 1'
#
loop_
_entity.id
_entity.type
_entity.pdbx_description
1 polymer ?
#
loop_
_entity_poly.entity_id
_entity_poly.type
_entity_poly.pdbx_seq_one_letter_code
_entity_poly.pdbx_strand_id
1 'polypeptide(L)'
;MPAFDLRLPADPDEWLANIWRLLDEADQTWRFTKKGDKRPLQDVAKSVASKKRIKAERRQAVTEQILTAARKRDLCRALPGQSIADRMLRVMRPGEWLGMGDIARMAGIHKSGRGKVHQVLLRRGWVEKARNPAYQGILDPWQIKAGAEPEPLHLFRLTELGERIKAALPK
;
A
#
# COMPACT_ATOMS: atom_id res chain seq x y z
N MET A 1 12.88 64.97 -0.10
CA MET A 1 11.73 65.22 -0.99
C MET A 1 12.27 65.90 -2.24
N PRO A 2 12.51 65.20 -3.36
CA PRO A 2 12.96 65.87 -4.57
C PRO A 2 11.78 66.66 -5.16
N ALA A 3 12.04 67.91 -5.53
CA ALA A 3 11.07 68.78 -6.18
C ALA A 3 10.73 68.21 -7.56
N PHE A 4 9.46 67.87 -7.78
CA PHE A 4 8.96 67.57 -9.12
C PHE A 4 8.87 68.88 -9.90
N ASP A 5 9.86 69.14 -10.73
CA ASP A 5 9.87 70.27 -11.66
C ASP A 5 8.84 69.97 -12.77
N LEU A 6 7.60 70.46 -12.58
CA LEU A 6 6.48 70.31 -13.52
C LEU A 6 6.63 71.31 -14.68
N ARG A 7 7.70 71.17 -15.47
CA ARG A 7 7.73 71.75 -16.81
C ARG A 7 6.87 70.86 -17.70
N LEU A 8 5.65 71.33 -18.02
CA LEU A 8 4.78 70.71 -19.01
C LEU A 8 5.58 70.52 -20.32
N PRO A 9 5.66 69.30 -20.86
CA PRO A 9 6.37 69.07 -22.12
C PRO A 9 5.61 69.75 -23.28
N ALA A 10 6.35 70.05 -24.35
CA ALA A 10 5.88 70.85 -25.48
C ALA A 10 4.75 70.20 -26.29
N ASP A 11 4.51 68.90 -26.12
CA ASP A 11 3.47 68.15 -26.82
C ASP A 11 2.60 67.34 -25.81
N PRO A 12 1.32 67.70 -25.64
CA PRO A 12 0.41 67.02 -24.70
C PRO A 12 0.22 65.53 -24.99
N ASP A 13 0.32 65.13 -26.26
CA ASP A 13 0.06 63.75 -26.68
C ASP A 13 1.22 62.82 -26.33
N GLU A 14 2.48 63.27 -26.46
CA GLU A 14 3.64 62.52 -26.00
C GLU A 14 3.65 62.35 -24.48
N TRP A 15 3.21 63.37 -23.73
CA TRP A 15 3.10 63.30 -22.28
C TRP A 15 2.09 62.27 -21.82
N LEU A 16 0.90 62.28 -22.43
CA LEU A 16 -0.14 61.29 -22.16
C LEU A 16 0.33 59.88 -22.53
N ALA A 17 0.98 59.71 -23.69
CA ALA A 17 1.53 58.42 -24.09
C ALA A 17 2.58 57.88 -23.10
N ASN A 18 3.44 58.75 -22.56
CA ASN A 18 4.46 58.36 -21.58
C ASN A 18 3.85 58.00 -20.22
N ILE A 19 2.81 58.72 -19.78
CA ILE A 19 2.04 58.38 -18.58
C ILE A 19 1.35 57.02 -18.75
N TRP A 20 0.71 56.78 -19.89
CA TRP A 20 0.05 55.50 -20.17
C TRP A 20 1.04 54.34 -20.20
N ARG A 21 2.24 54.54 -20.77
CA ARG A 21 3.30 53.53 -20.76
C ARG A 21 3.80 53.21 -19.35
N LEU A 22 4.02 54.24 -18.52
CA LEU A 22 4.44 54.03 -17.12
C LEU A 22 3.37 53.34 -16.28
N LEU A 23 2.09 53.64 -16.55
CA LEU A 23 0.96 52.95 -15.91
C LEU A 23 0.85 51.50 -16.38
N ASP A 24 1.09 51.21 -17.66
CA ASP A 24 1.06 49.85 -18.21
C ASP A 24 2.24 49.00 -17.70
N GLU A 25 3.46 49.56 -17.67
CA GLU A 25 4.64 48.92 -17.05
C GLU A 25 4.42 48.65 -15.56
N ALA A 26 3.80 49.60 -14.84
CA ALA A 26 3.42 49.41 -13.45
C ALA A 26 2.39 48.28 -13.31
N ASP A 27 1.36 48.21 -14.16
CA ASP A 27 0.32 47.18 -14.09
C ASP A 27 0.88 45.77 -14.38
N GLN A 28 1.89 45.66 -15.25
CA GLN A 28 2.59 44.39 -15.55
C GLN A 28 3.36 43.78 -14.37
N THR A 29 3.64 44.54 -13.30
CA THR A 29 4.38 44.05 -12.12
C THR A 29 3.50 43.42 -11.03
N TRP A 30 2.17 43.57 -11.14
CA TRP A 30 1.21 43.12 -10.13
C TRP A 30 0.26 42.06 -10.71
N ARG A 31 -0.12 41.08 -9.89
CA ARG A 31 -1.22 40.17 -10.23
C ARG A 31 -2.32 40.24 -9.19
N PHE A 32 -3.55 40.26 -9.68
CA PHE A 32 -4.73 40.13 -8.85
C PHE A 32 -4.90 38.67 -8.42
N THR A 33 -5.02 38.44 -7.11
CA THR A 33 -5.43 37.14 -6.59
C THR A 33 -6.93 36.92 -6.85
N LYS A 34 -7.41 35.67 -6.76
CA LYS A 34 -8.83 35.32 -6.92
C LYS A 34 -9.79 36.04 -5.93
N LYS A 35 -9.24 36.71 -4.90
CA LYS A 35 -9.97 37.50 -3.89
C LYS A 35 -9.89 39.03 -4.13
N GLY A 36 -9.23 39.49 -5.19
CA GLY A 36 -9.08 40.92 -5.51
C GLY A 36 -7.85 41.61 -4.93
N ASP A 37 -7.06 40.95 -4.07
CA ASP A 37 -5.85 41.57 -3.51
C ASP A 37 -4.74 41.70 -4.57
N LYS A 38 -4.14 42.89 -4.70
CA LYS A 38 -2.94 43.15 -5.51
C LYS A 38 -1.68 42.66 -4.79
N ARG A 39 -0.89 41.80 -5.43
CA ARG A 39 0.43 41.39 -4.91
C ARG A 39 1.51 41.42 -6.00
N PRO A 40 2.77 41.70 -5.64
CA PRO A 40 3.88 41.62 -6.60
C PRO A 40 4.05 40.18 -7.10
N LEU A 41 4.32 40.01 -8.39
CA LEU A 41 4.52 38.70 -9.03
C LEU A 41 5.57 37.82 -8.33
N GLN A 42 6.64 38.43 -7.82
CA GLN A 42 7.75 37.72 -7.15
C GLN A 42 7.31 37.05 -5.84
N ASP A 43 6.36 37.64 -5.11
CA ASP A 43 5.85 37.09 -3.85
C ASP A 43 4.92 35.89 -4.08
N VAL A 44 4.17 35.90 -5.18
CA VAL A 44 3.33 34.78 -5.58
C VAL A 44 4.19 33.57 -5.95
N ALA A 45 5.28 33.77 -6.71
CA ALA A 45 6.20 32.69 -7.09
C ALA A 45 6.89 32.06 -5.87
N LYS A 46 7.39 32.88 -4.93
CA LYS A 46 7.98 32.41 -3.66
C LYS A 46 6.97 31.64 -2.81
N SER A 47 5.73 32.12 -2.72
CA SER A 47 4.65 31.45 -1.99
C SER A 47 4.29 30.09 -2.59
N VAL A 48 4.21 29.98 -3.92
CA VAL A 48 3.94 28.71 -4.62
C VAL A 48 5.09 27.72 -4.45
N ALA A 49 6.34 28.17 -4.55
CA ALA A 49 7.52 27.33 -4.33
C ALA A 49 7.56 26.79 -2.88
N SER A 50 7.30 27.64 -1.89
CA SER A 50 7.22 27.23 -0.48
C SER A 50 6.11 26.20 -0.25
N LYS A 51 4.91 26.42 -0.81
CA LYS A 51 3.79 25.45 -0.73
C LYS A 51 4.12 24.10 -1.41
N LYS A 52 4.82 24.12 -2.55
CA LYS A 52 5.27 22.89 -3.22
C LYS A 52 6.26 22.11 -2.35
N ARG A 53 7.20 22.80 -1.70
CA ARG A 53 8.19 22.19 -0.80
C ARG A 53 7.53 21.52 0.41
N ILE A 54 6.65 22.23 1.11
CA ILE A 54 5.90 21.68 2.25
C ILE A 54 5.07 20.45 1.84
N LYS A 55 4.46 20.47 0.65
CA LYS A 55 3.69 19.33 0.13
C LYS A 55 4.58 18.13 -0.23
N ALA A 56 5.79 18.37 -0.72
CA ALA A 56 6.77 17.32 -1.01
C ALA A 56 7.32 16.68 0.27
N GLU A 57 7.67 17.49 1.27
CA GLU A 57 8.13 17.03 2.59
C GLU A 57 7.04 16.20 3.30
N ARG A 58 5.78 16.65 3.25
CA ARG A 58 4.64 15.86 3.78
C ARG A 58 4.45 14.53 3.04
N ARG A 59 4.66 14.49 1.72
CA ARG A 59 4.57 13.25 0.95
C ARG A 59 5.68 12.28 1.35
N GLN A 60 6.91 12.76 1.48
CA GLN A 60 8.04 11.94 1.93
C GLN A 60 7.80 11.37 3.34
N ALA A 61 7.36 12.21 4.29
CA ALA A 61 7.03 11.76 5.64
C ALA A 61 5.92 10.69 5.66
N VAL A 62 4.89 10.82 4.82
CA VAL A 62 3.83 9.80 4.68
C VAL A 62 4.39 8.51 4.06
N THR A 63 5.24 8.60 3.04
CA THR A 63 5.88 7.42 2.42
C THR A 63 6.78 6.69 3.42
N GLU A 64 7.57 7.42 4.21
CA GLU A 64 8.38 6.86 5.28
C GLU A 64 7.53 6.20 6.35
N GLN A 65 6.42 6.83 6.79
CA GLN A 65 5.49 6.21 7.73
C GLN A 65 4.87 4.92 7.19
N ILE A 66 4.50 4.87 5.91
CA ILE A 66 3.98 3.66 5.26
C ILE A 66 5.05 2.57 5.21
N LEU A 67 6.29 2.90 4.83
CA LEU A 67 7.40 1.95 4.77
C LEU A 67 7.78 1.43 6.16
N THR A 68 7.75 2.29 7.17
CA THR A 68 8.05 1.93 8.57
C THR A 68 6.95 1.06 9.15
N ALA A 69 5.68 1.38 8.87
CA ALA A 69 4.54 0.56 9.23
C ALA A 69 4.58 -0.81 8.53
N ALA A 70 4.97 -0.87 7.26
CA ALA A 70 5.15 -2.13 6.53
C ALA A 70 6.27 -2.99 7.12
N ARG A 71 7.44 -2.39 7.41
CA ARG A 71 8.56 -3.07 8.10
C ARG A 71 8.16 -3.58 9.49
N LYS A 72 7.45 -2.77 10.28
CA LYS A 72 6.90 -3.18 11.58
C LYS A 72 5.88 -4.31 11.42
N ARG A 73 5.05 -4.28 10.38
CA ARG A 73 4.10 -5.36 10.05
C ARG A 73 4.80 -6.66 9.64
N ASP A 74 5.91 -6.56 8.91
CA ASP A 74 6.73 -7.71 8.52
C ASP A 74 7.56 -8.25 9.69
N LEU A 75 7.95 -7.42 10.66
CA LEU A 75 8.53 -7.88 11.95
C LEU A 75 7.46 -8.50 12.88
N CYS A 76 6.23 -8.01 12.84
CA CYS A 76 5.08 -8.59 13.54
C CYS A 76 4.50 -9.83 12.84
N ARG A 77 4.88 -10.09 11.58
CA ARG A 77 4.67 -11.40 10.95
C ARG A 77 5.65 -12.33 11.65
N ALA A 78 5.11 -13.02 12.66
CA ALA A 78 5.69 -14.13 13.40
C ALA A 78 7.08 -14.57 12.93
N LEU A 79 8.05 -14.57 13.84
CA LEU A 79 9.41 -15.08 13.63
C LEU A 79 9.38 -16.39 12.83
N PRO A 80 10.38 -16.67 11.97
CA PRO A 80 10.44 -17.92 11.22
C PRO A 80 10.15 -19.11 12.14
N GLY A 81 9.16 -19.95 11.81
CA GLY A 81 8.73 -21.07 12.65
C GLY A 81 7.57 -20.80 13.61
N GLN A 82 7.23 -19.54 13.89
CA GLN A 82 6.05 -19.16 14.69
C GLN A 82 4.81 -18.89 13.82
N SER A 83 4.99 -18.67 12.51
CA SER A 83 3.86 -18.39 11.63
C SER A 83 2.95 -19.62 11.47
N ILE A 84 1.66 -19.39 11.26
CA ILE A 84 0.68 -20.46 11.03
C ILE A 84 1.10 -21.31 9.82
N ALA A 85 1.64 -20.67 8.77
CA ALA A 85 2.12 -21.35 7.58
C ALA A 85 3.31 -22.28 7.90
N ASP A 86 4.28 -21.80 8.69
CA ASP A 86 5.46 -22.60 9.05
C ASP A 86 5.06 -23.81 9.90
N ARG A 87 4.15 -23.63 10.86
CA ARG A 87 3.62 -24.73 11.68
C ARG A 87 2.90 -25.77 10.82
N MET A 88 2.15 -25.35 9.81
CA MET A 88 1.50 -26.25 8.86
C MET A 88 2.51 -27.01 8.00
N LEU A 89 3.56 -26.35 7.52
CA LEU A 89 4.62 -27.02 6.76
C LEU A 89 5.36 -28.07 7.60
N ARG A 90 5.63 -27.78 8.88
CA ARG A 90 6.36 -28.70 9.77
C ARG A 90 5.68 -30.06 9.90
N VAL A 91 4.34 -30.08 9.98
CA VAL A 91 3.58 -31.32 10.21
C VAL A 91 3.35 -32.17 8.96
N MET A 92 3.47 -31.58 7.77
CA MET A 92 3.30 -32.31 6.51
C MET A 92 4.52 -33.22 6.25
N ARG A 93 4.30 -34.49 5.89
CA ARG A 93 5.40 -35.38 5.49
C ARG A 93 5.66 -35.29 3.98
N PRO A 94 6.93 -35.46 3.54
CA PRO A 94 7.26 -35.60 2.13
C PRO A 94 6.41 -36.70 1.47
N GLY A 95 5.89 -36.43 0.28
CA GLY A 95 5.09 -37.40 -0.49
C GLY A 95 3.65 -37.65 -0.01
N GLU A 96 3.27 -37.20 1.19
CA GLU A 96 1.97 -37.50 1.81
C GLU A 96 0.88 -36.50 1.37
N TRP A 97 -0.29 -37.03 1.00
CA TRP A 97 -1.49 -36.24 0.68
C TRP A 97 -2.38 -36.10 1.90
N LEU A 98 -2.63 -34.87 2.35
CA LEU A 98 -3.39 -34.61 3.56
C LEU A 98 -4.51 -33.59 3.32
N GLY A 99 -5.62 -33.77 4.03
CA GLY A 99 -6.67 -32.77 4.11
C GLY A 99 -6.19 -31.53 4.86
N MET A 100 -6.61 -30.34 4.42
CA MET A 100 -6.25 -29.08 5.09
C MET A 100 -6.75 -29.03 6.55
N GLY A 101 -7.86 -29.72 6.83
CA GLY A 101 -8.39 -29.89 8.19
C GLY A 101 -7.43 -30.66 9.10
N ASP A 102 -6.83 -31.73 8.58
CA ASP A 102 -5.90 -32.59 9.31
C ASP A 102 -4.55 -31.90 9.50
N ILE A 103 -4.02 -31.26 8.45
CA ILE A 103 -2.81 -30.43 8.55
C ILE A 103 -2.98 -29.37 9.64
N ALA A 104 -4.11 -28.66 9.65
CA ALA A 104 -4.38 -27.65 10.66
C ALA A 104 -4.51 -28.25 12.07
N ARG A 105 -5.16 -29.43 12.21
CA ARG A 105 -5.29 -30.14 13.49
C ARG A 105 -3.91 -30.54 14.03
N MET A 106 -3.08 -31.17 13.20
CA MET A 106 -1.72 -31.58 13.56
C MET A 106 -0.82 -30.39 13.92
N ALA A 107 -0.99 -29.26 13.24
CA ALA A 107 -0.26 -28.02 13.53
C ALA A 107 -0.79 -27.26 14.77
N GLY A 108 -1.78 -27.79 15.49
CA GLY A 108 -2.36 -27.18 16.69
C GLY A 108 -3.18 -25.92 16.39
N ILE A 109 -3.77 -25.82 15.20
CA ILE A 109 -4.51 -24.64 14.73
C ILE A 109 -6.02 -24.86 14.90
N HIS A 110 -6.61 -24.06 15.79
CA HIS A 110 -8.06 -24.03 15.98
C HIS A 110 -8.80 -23.61 14.70
N LYS A 111 -10.07 -24.04 14.54
CA LYS A 111 -10.89 -23.78 13.34
C LYS A 111 -10.92 -22.29 12.94
N SER A 112 -10.97 -21.39 13.92
CA SER A 112 -10.93 -19.93 13.71
C SER A 112 -9.60 -19.41 13.16
N GLY A 113 -8.48 -20.10 13.43
CA GLY A 113 -7.15 -19.75 12.93
C GLY A 113 -6.83 -20.27 11.52
N ARG A 114 -7.69 -21.12 10.94
CA ARG A 114 -7.45 -21.77 9.63
C ARG A 114 -7.42 -20.80 8.45
N GLY A 115 -8.08 -19.65 8.58
CA GLY A 115 -8.00 -18.49 7.66
C GLY A 115 -7.83 -18.81 6.17
N LYS A 116 -7.11 -17.92 5.46
CA LYS A 116 -6.69 -18.12 4.06
C LYS A 116 -5.24 -18.62 3.96
N VAL A 117 -4.72 -19.26 5.02
CA VAL A 117 -3.30 -19.66 5.09
C VAL A 117 -2.95 -20.68 4.00
N HIS A 118 -3.86 -21.61 3.69
CA HIS A 118 -3.70 -22.53 2.57
C HIS A 118 -3.53 -21.82 1.22
N GLN A 119 -4.16 -20.67 1.01
CA GLN A 119 -3.98 -19.88 -0.22
C GLN A 119 -2.58 -19.27 -0.28
N VAL A 120 -1.99 -18.91 0.88
CA VAL A 120 -0.61 -18.44 0.94
C VAL A 120 0.36 -19.56 0.59
N LEU A 121 0.17 -20.76 1.15
CA LEU A 121 0.99 -21.93 0.86
C LEU A 121 0.96 -22.27 -0.65
N LEU A 122 -0.23 -22.23 -1.27
CA LEU A 122 -0.41 -22.45 -2.71
C LEU A 122 0.25 -21.35 -3.55
N ARG A 123 0.01 -20.07 -3.22
CA ARG A 123 0.59 -18.94 -3.96
C ARG A 123 2.11 -18.91 -3.92
N ARG A 124 2.70 -19.42 -2.84
CA ARG A 124 4.16 -19.55 -2.70
C ARG A 124 4.72 -20.82 -3.35
N GLY A 125 3.87 -21.69 -3.88
CA GLY A 125 4.28 -22.95 -4.51
C GLY A 125 4.89 -23.95 -3.54
N TRP A 126 4.62 -23.82 -2.23
CA TRP A 126 5.16 -24.72 -1.20
C TRP A 126 4.34 -26.00 -1.07
N VAL A 127 3.06 -25.92 -1.45
CA VAL A 127 2.17 -27.07 -1.52
C VAL A 127 1.47 -27.08 -2.86
N GLU A 128 1.12 -28.27 -3.30
CA GLU A 128 0.22 -28.49 -4.41
C GLU A 128 -1.13 -29.00 -3.93
N LYS A 129 -2.13 -28.91 -4.80
CA LYS A 129 -3.53 -29.22 -4.49
C LYS A 129 -4.09 -30.16 -5.54
N ALA A 130 -4.68 -31.26 -5.08
CA ALA A 130 -5.41 -32.20 -5.91
C ALA A 130 -6.84 -32.37 -5.40
N ARG A 131 -7.74 -32.81 -6.28
CA ARG A 131 -9.09 -33.23 -5.87
C ARG A 131 -9.00 -34.61 -5.24
N ASN A 132 -9.66 -34.81 -4.09
CA ASN A 132 -9.70 -36.12 -3.44
C ASN A 132 -10.59 -37.06 -4.27
N PRO A 133 -10.08 -38.21 -4.77
CA PRO A 133 -10.90 -39.19 -5.46
C PRO A 133 -11.93 -39.87 -4.54
N ALA A 134 -11.66 -39.92 -3.22
CA ALA A 134 -12.59 -40.49 -2.23
C ALA A 134 -13.74 -39.54 -1.85
N TYR A 135 -13.74 -38.30 -2.35
CA TYR A 135 -14.80 -37.34 -2.05
C TYR A 135 -16.09 -37.69 -2.80
N GLN A 136 -17.07 -38.23 -2.07
CA GLN A 136 -18.37 -38.65 -2.61
C GLN A 136 -19.46 -37.57 -2.52
N GLY A 137 -19.20 -36.46 -1.83
CA GLY A 137 -20.18 -35.38 -1.67
C GLY A 137 -20.19 -34.81 -0.26
N ILE A 138 -21.07 -33.83 -0.05
CA ILE A 138 -21.33 -33.30 1.29
C ILE A 138 -22.21 -34.32 2.01
N LEU A 139 -21.73 -34.84 3.14
CA LEU A 139 -22.53 -35.73 3.98
C LEU A 139 -23.73 -34.99 4.57
N ASP A 140 -24.86 -35.67 4.65
CA ASP A 140 -26.05 -35.16 5.34
C ASP A 140 -25.78 -35.01 6.85
N PRO A 141 -26.41 -34.03 7.52
CA PRO A 141 -26.23 -33.81 8.95
C PRO A 141 -26.50 -35.05 9.81
N TRP A 142 -27.41 -35.93 9.37
CA TRP A 142 -27.73 -37.19 10.05
C TRP A 142 -26.63 -38.24 9.92
N GLN A 143 -25.93 -38.29 8.77
CA GLN A 143 -24.80 -39.19 8.55
C GLN A 143 -23.62 -38.79 9.45
N ILE A 144 -23.39 -37.48 9.60
CA ILE A 144 -22.35 -36.96 10.50
C ILE A 144 -22.67 -37.30 11.96
N LYS A 145 -23.95 -37.17 12.38
CA LYS A 145 -24.40 -37.57 13.72
C LYS A 145 -24.27 -39.08 13.96
N ALA A 146 -24.40 -39.89 12.92
CA ALA A 146 -24.19 -41.34 12.96
C ALA A 146 -22.70 -41.75 12.97
N GLY A 147 -21.77 -40.78 12.99
CA GLY A 147 -20.33 -41.04 13.09
C GLY A 147 -19.58 -41.11 11.76
N ALA A 148 -20.23 -40.82 10.63
CA ALA A 148 -19.53 -40.74 9.36
C ALA A 148 -18.63 -39.49 9.31
N GLU A 149 -17.35 -39.68 9.00
CA GLU A 149 -16.40 -38.58 8.83
C GLU A 149 -16.44 -38.06 7.38
N PRO A 150 -16.69 -36.76 7.16
CA PRO A 150 -16.69 -36.21 5.81
C PRO A 150 -15.27 -36.17 5.25
N GLU A 151 -15.04 -36.92 4.18
CA GLU A 151 -13.82 -36.85 3.38
C GLU A 151 -13.59 -35.41 2.87
N PRO A 152 -12.36 -34.89 2.87
CA PRO A 152 -12.08 -33.56 2.35
C PRO A 152 -12.18 -33.54 0.82
N LEU A 153 -12.77 -32.48 0.26
CA LEU A 153 -12.85 -32.28 -1.21
C LEU A 153 -11.47 -32.19 -1.88
N HIS A 154 -10.49 -31.64 -1.18
CA HIS A 154 -9.15 -31.40 -1.72
C HIS A 154 -8.08 -31.91 -0.76
N LEU A 155 -7.05 -32.51 -1.35
CA LEU A 155 -5.85 -32.94 -0.66
C LEU A 155 -4.68 -32.03 -1.05
N PHE A 156 -3.72 -31.94 -0.14
CA PHE A 156 -2.55 -31.10 -0.28
C PHE A 156 -1.29 -31.88 0.04
N ARG A 157 -0.24 -31.64 -0.74
CA ARG A 157 1.08 -32.28 -0.59
C ARG A 157 2.17 -31.23 -0.68
N LEU A 158 3.31 -31.46 -0.02
CA LEU A 158 4.49 -30.64 -0.19
C LEU A 158 5.05 -30.76 -1.61
N THR A 159 5.48 -29.65 -2.18
CA THR A 159 6.32 -29.64 -3.38
C THR A 159 7.80 -29.78 -2.96
N GLU A 160 8.69 -30.03 -3.92
CA GLU A 160 10.14 -30.00 -3.67
C GLU A 160 10.59 -28.68 -3.02
N LEU A 161 10.00 -27.55 -3.45
CA LEU A 161 10.25 -26.25 -2.85
C LEU A 161 9.75 -26.19 -1.41
N GLY A 162 8.55 -26.69 -1.14
CA GLY A 162 7.99 -26.77 0.21
C GLY A 162 8.84 -27.58 1.16
N GLU A 163 9.42 -28.69 0.70
CA GLU A 163 10.33 -29.52 1.49
C GLU A 163 11.63 -28.78 1.84
N ARG A 164 12.23 -28.08 0.88
CA ARG A 164 13.42 -27.23 1.13
C ARG A 164 13.13 -26.12 2.14
N ILE A 165 11.99 -25.45 2.01
CA ILE A 165 11.58 -24.41 2.95
C ILE A 165 11.34 -25.00 4.34
N LYS A 166 10.65 -26.14 4.42
CA LYS A 166 10.45 -26.86 5.68
C LYS A 166 11.79 -27.18 6.37
N ALA A 167 12.78 -27.66 5.63
CA ALA A 167 14.10 -27.99 6.15
C ALA A 167 14.87 -26.76 6.66
N ALA A 168 14.61 -25.58 6.08
CA ALA A 168 15.23 -24.31 6.48
C ALA A 168 14.53 -23.64 7.68
N LEU A 169 13.38 -24.15 8.14
CA LEU A 169 12.72 -23.60 9.32
C LEU A 169 13.57 -23.89 10.57
N PRO A 170 13.68 -22.93 11.51
CA PRO A 170 14.33 -23.19 12.79
C PRO A 170 13.58 -24.33 13.51
N LYS A 171 14.25 -25.08 14.38
CA LYS A 171 13.61 -26.18 15.14
C LYS A 171 12.67 -25.61 16.20
#